data_AF-A0A099YXQ2-F1
#
_entry.id   AF-A0A099YXQ2-F1
#
_cell.length_a   1.000
_cell.length_b   1.000
_cell.length_c   1.000
_cell.angle_alpha   90.00
_cell.angle_beta   90.00
_cell.angle_gamma   90.00
#
_symmetry.space_group_name_H-M   'P 1'
#
loop_
_entity.id
_entity.type
_entity.pdbx_description
1 polymer ?
#
loop_
_entity_poly.entity_id
_entity_poly.type
_entity_poly.pdbx_seq_one_letter_code
_entity_poly.pdbx_strand_id
1 'polypeptide(L)'
;MATQRVITIQPQFLGPQQPGEWQTGLLDCCSDFGVCLCGSFCFLCLGCQVASDMNECCLCGSSVAMRTLYRTKYNIPGSILNDYMAVLCFPGCALCQLKRDINRRKQLGTF
;
A
#
# COMPACT_ATOMS: atom_id res chain seq x y z
N MET A 1 51.80 -4.87 -21.51
CA MET A 1 51.14 -3.62 -21.06
C MET A 1 49.72 -4.00 -20.66
N ALA A 2 49.37 -3.85 -19.38
CA ALA A 2 48.06 -4.23 -18.86
C ALA A 2 47.04 -3.12 -19.14
N THR A 3 45.96 -3.44 -19.85
CA THR A 3 44.89 -2.49 -20.18
C THR A 3 44.07 -2.18 -18.93
N GLN A 4 44.19 -0.95 -18.41
CA GLN A 4 43.38 -0.50 -17.28
C GLN A 4 41.97 -0.13 -17.77
N ARG A 5 40.96 -0.92 -17.38
CA ARG A 5 39.55 -0.55 -17.57
C ARG A 5 39.21 0.55 -16.57
N VAL A 6 39.19 1.79 -17.04
CA VAL A 6 38.65 2.91 -16.26
C VAL A 6 37.13 2.82 -16.31
N ILE A 7 36.50 2.71 -15.14
CA ILE A 7 35.04 2.74 -15.00
C ILE A 7 34.62 4.21 -15.12
N THR A 8 34.03 4.60 -16.25
CA THR A 8 33.62 5.99 -16.54
C THR A 8 32.18 6.32 -16.14
N ILE A 9 31.40 5.33 -15.70
CA ILE A 9 30.00 5.49 -15.30
C ILE A 9 29.83 5.16 -13.81
N GLN A 10 29.56 6.18 -13.01
CA GLN A 10 29.09 6.00 -11.63
C GLN A 10 27.55 5.93 -11.64
N PRO A 11 26.93 5.02 -10.85
CA PRO A 11 25.48 5.01 -10.70
C PRO A 11 25.06 6.37 -10.16
N GLN A 12 24.19 7.04 -10.92
CA GLN A 12 23.64 8.33 -10.53
C GLN A 12 22.87 8.09 -9.22
N PHE A 13 23.17 8.87 -8.18
CA PHE A 13 22.36 8.87 -6.96
C PHE A 13 20.96 9.32 -7.36
N LEU A 14 20.01 8.37 -7.47
CA LEU A 14 18.60 8.73 -7.50
C LEU A 14 18.38 9.49 -6.19
N GLY A 15 18.11 10.78 -6.31
CA GLY A 15 17.76 11.62 -5.16
C GLY A 15 16.64 10.98 -4.33
N PRO A 16 16.43 11.46 -3.08
CA PRO A 16 15.40 10.90 -2.22
C PRO A 16 14.08 10.80 -3.00
N GLN A 17 13.55 9.57 -3.07
CA GLN A 17 12.22 9.31 -3.61
C GLN A 17 11.26 10.27 -2.90
N GLN A 18 10.46 11.00 -3.67
CA GLN A 18 9.46 11.90 -3.09
C GLN A 18 8.57 11.10 -2.14
N PRO A 19 8.30 11.60 -0.91
CA PRO A 19 7.39 10.92 0.00
C PRO A 19 6.05 10.74 -0.69
N GLY A 20 5.59 9.49 -0.79
CA GLY A 20 4.24 9.21 -1.24
C GLY A 20 3.24 9.60 -0.16
N GLU A 21 2.00 9.87 -0.55
CA GLU A 21 0.91 10.12 0.38
C GLU A 21 -0.21 9.10 0.17
N TRP A 22 -0.98 8.87 1.24
CA TRP A 22 -2.26 8.19 1.11
C TRP A 22 -3.22 9.11 0.38
N GLN A 23 -3.89 8.61 -0.66
CA GLN A 23 -4.85 9.39 -1.45
C GLN A 23 -6.19 9.57 -0.73
N THR A 24 -6.43 8.83 0.35
CA THR A 24 -7.66 8.89 1.16
C THR A 24 -7.32 8.79 2.65
N GLY A 25 -8.15 9.43 3.48
CA GLY A 25 -8.04 9.32 4.93
C GLY A 25 -8.44 7.94 5.46
N LEU A 26 -7.95 7.59 6.65
CA LEU A 26 -8.25 6.29 7.29
C LEU A 26 -9.74 6.14 7.59
N LEU A 27 -10.39 7.19 8.12
CA LEU A 27 -11.80 7.21 8.47
C LEU A 27 -12.72 7.69 7.34
N ASP A 28 -12.18 7.85 6.12
CA ASP A 28 -12.97 8.29 4.97
C ASP A 28 -13.90 7.19 4.44
N CYS A 29 -14.21 6.16 5.24
CA CYS A 29 -14.95 4.95 4.87
C CYS A 29 -16.29 5.25 4.18
N CYS A 30 -16.96 6.34 4.56
CA CYS A 30 -18.23 6.77 3.95
C CYS A 30 -18.09 7.39 2.56
N SER A 31 -16.87 7.69 2.08
CA SER A 31 -16.62 8.26 0.75
C SER A 31 -16.87 7.26 -0.38
N ASP A 32 -16.67 5.96 -0.10
CA ASP A 32 -16.99 4.87 -1.03
C ASP A 32 -17.94 3.87 -0.36
N PHE A 33 -19.24 4.14 -0.46
CA PHE A 33 -20.29 3.28 0.11
C PHE A 33 -20.17 1.81 -0.33
N GLY A 34 -19.74 1.54 -1.56
CA GLY A 34 -19.53 0.15 -2.04
C GLY A 34 -18.40 -0.57 -1.31
N VAL A 35 -17.27 0.09 -1.07
CA VAL A 35 -16.14 -0.48 -0.33
C VAL A 35 -16.48 -0.59 1.16
N CYS A 36 -17.19 0.40 1.70
CA CYS A 36 -17.67 0.39 3.09
C CYS A 36 -18.67 -0.75 3.34
N LEU A 37 -19.66 -0.93 2.47
CA LEU A 37 -20.63 -2.03 2.56
C LEU A 37 -19.95 -3.38 2.41
N CYS A 38 -19.01 -3.53 1.46
CA CYS A 38 -18.25 -4.77 1.29
C CYS A 38 -17.34 -5.06 2.50
N GLY A 39 -16.72 -4.04 3.10
CA GLY A 39 -15.94 -4.16 4.34
C GLY A 39 -16.78 -4.52 5.57
N SER A 40 -18.02 -4.00 5.66
CA SER A 40 -18.95 -4.29 6.76
C SER A 40 -19.65 -5.65 6.62
N PHE A 41 -19.95 -6.11 5.40
CA PHE A 41 -20.67 -7.37 5.14
C PHE A 41 -19.78 -8.56 4.77
N CYS A 42 -18.64 -8.34 4.09
CA CYS A 42 -17.65 -9.38 3.78
C CYS A 42 -16.19 -8.89 3.87
N PHE A 43 -15.74 -8.63 5.09
CA PHE A 43 -14.35 -8.23 5.38
C PHE A 43 -13.31 -9.19 4.79
N LEU A 44 -13.56 -10.50 4.87
CA LEU A 44 -12.63 -11.51 4.34
C LEU A 44 -12.54 -11.47 2.81
N CYS A 45 -13.66 -11.32 2.11
CA CYS A 45 -13.68 -11.17 0.65
C CYS A 45 -12.86 -9.95 0.22
N LEU A 46 -13.04 -8.82 0.93
CA LEU A 46 -12.30 -7.58 0.66
C LEU A 46 -10.80 -7.78 0.91
N GLY A 47 -10.44 -8.48 1.97
CA GLY A 47 -9.05 -8.85 2.27
C GLY A 47 -8.45 -9.67 1.14
N CYS A 48 -9.18 -10.66 0.64
CA CYS A 48 -8.73 -11.48 -0.47
C CYS A 48 -8.59 -10.72 -1.79
N GLN A 49 -9.45 -9.74 -2.06
CA GLN A 49 -9.28 -8.87 -3.21
C GLN A 49 -8.02 -8.01 -3.10
N VAL A 50 -7.76 -7.42 -1.92
CA VAL A 50 -6.54 -6.65 -1.67
C VAL A 50 -5.30 -7.53 -1.82
N ALA A 51 -5.35 -8.74 -1.26
CA ALA A 51 -4.25 -9.69 -1.38
C ALA A 51 -4.03 -10.11 -2.84
N SER A 52 -5.08 -10.43 -3.58
CA SER A 52 -5.00 -10.76 -4.99
C SER A 52 -4.44 -9.59 -5.81
N ASP A 53 -4.81 -8.35 -5.49
CA ASP A 53 -4.27 -7.16 -6.15
C ASP A 53 -2.77 -6.99 -5.90
N MET A 54 -2.29 -7.41 -4.73
CA MET A 54 -0.88 -7.38 -4.35
C MET A 54 -0.14 -8.69 -4.67
N ASN A 55 -0.79 -9.65 -5.34
CA ASN A 55 -0.26 -10.99 -5.67
C ASN A 55 0.16 -11.82 -4.44
N GLU A 56 -0.61 -11.73 -3.36
CA GLU A 56 -0.37 -12.41 -2.09
C GLU A 56 -1.54 -13.30 -1.69
N CYS A 57 -1.35 -14.12 -0.65
CA CYS A 57 -2.37 -15.03 -0.16
C CYS A 57 -3.60 -14.29 0.41
N CYS A 58 -4.80 -14.77 0.05
CA CYS A 58 -6.14 -14.30 0.45
C CYS A 58 -6.24 -13.93 1.95
N LEU A 59 -5.65 -14.74 2.83
CA LEU A 59 -5.71 -14.56 4.29
C LEU A 59 -4.80 -13.42 4.81
N CYS A 60 -3.84 -12.96 4.01
CA CYS A 60 -2.89 -11.93 4.42
C CYS A 60 -3.42 -10.51 4.19
N GLY A 61 -4.50 -10.33 3.44
CA GLY A 61 -4.98 -9.02 2.97
C GLY A 61 -5.26 -7.99 4.06
N SER A 62 -5.74 -8.43 5.23
CA SER A 62 -6.05 -7.56 6.38
C SER A 62 -4.89 -7.41 7.37
N SER A 63 -3.73 -7.99 7.09
CA SER A 63 -2.59 -7.96 8.01
C SER A 63 -1.91 -6.60 8.04
N VAL A 64 -1.26 -6.30 9.17
CA VAL A 64 -0.36 -5.16 9.29
C VAL A 64 0.78 -5.26 8.27
N ALA A 65 1.22 -6.48 7.96
CA ALA A 65 2.26 -6.72 6.95
C ALA A 65 1.86 -6.17 5.58
N MET A 66 0.60 -6.35 5.14
CA MET A 66 0.12 -5.81 3.87
C MET A 66 0.13 -4.30 3.84
N ARG A 67 -0.33 -3.66 4.92
CA ARG A 67 -0.32 -2.20 5.02
C ARG A 67 1.11 -1.67 5.00
N THR A 68 2.02 -2.28 5.73
CA THR A 68 3.45 -1.92 5.73
C THR A 68 4.07 -2.12 4.35
N LEU A 69 3.82 -3.25 3.69
CA LEU A 69 4.33 -3.55 2.35
C LEU A 69 3.82 -2.55 1.31
N TYR A 70 2.56 -2.15 1.40
CA TYR A 70 2.00 -1.11 0.54
C TYR A 70 2.70 0.24 0.73
N ARG A 71 2.91 0.64 1.99
CA ARG A 71 3.59 1.90 2.31
C ARG A 71 5.03 1.92 1.87
N THR A 72 5.76 0.82 2.01
CA THR A 72 7.15 0.73 1.54
C THR A 72 7.21 0.75 0.01
N LYS A 73 6.27 0.07 -0.68
CA LYS A 73 6.18 0.09 -2.15
C LYS A 73 5.98 1.51 -2.70
N TYR A 74 5.13 2.31 -2.07
CA TYR A 74 4.81 3.67 -2.53
C TYR A 74 5.47 4.78 -1.71
N ASN A 75 6.49 4.44 -0.91
CA ASN A 75 7.27 5.36 -0.09
C ASN A 75 6.45 6.32 0.80
N ILE A 76 5.39 5.79 1.42
CA ILE A 76 4.46 6.58 2.25
C ILE A 76 5.02 6.68 3.69
N PRO A 77 5.28 7.89 4.23
CA PRO A 77 6.00 8.08 5.50
C PRO A 77 5.15 7.74 6.73
N GLY A 78 5.63 6.80 7.55
CA GLY A 78 4.92 6.33 8.75
C GLY A 78 5.67 5.20 9.47
N SER A 79 5.05 4.63 10.50
CA SER A 79 5.65 3.57 11.33
C SER A 79 4.78 2.32 11.40
N ILE A 80 5.42 1.17 11.62
CA ILE A 80 4.74 -0.11 11.84
C ILE A 80 3.75 -0.01 13.01
N LEU A 81 4.11 0.75 14.06
CA LEU A 81 3.20 0.99 15.19
C LEU A 81 1.92 1.70 14.74
N ASN A 82 2.02 2.72 13.90
CA ASN A 82 0.86 3.41 13.37
C ASN A 82 0.00 2.49 12.49
N ASP A 83 0.61 1.62 11.71
CA ASP A 83 -0.10 0.63 10.90
C ASP A 83 -0.77 -0.46 11.75
N TYR A 84 -0.11 -0.89 12.84
CA TYR A 84 -0.70 -1.77 13.83
C TYR A 84 -1.90 -1.11 14.51
N MET A 85 -1.77 0.13 14.97
CA MET A 85 -2.88 0.88 15.57
C MET A 85 -4.04 1.09 14.60
N ALA A 86 -3.77 1.36 13.32
CA ALA A 86 -4.82 1.49 12.30
C ALA A 86 -5.60 0.18 12.11
N VAL A 87 -4.90 -0.96 12.01
CA VAL A 87 -5.54 -2.28 11.86
C VAL A 87 -6.23 -2.72 13.16
N LEU A 88 -5.71 -2.37 14.33
CA LEU A 88 -6.29 -2.75 15.62
C LEU A 88 -7.54 -1.92 15.96
N CYS A 89 -7.43 -0.59 15.87
CA CYS A 89 -8.53 0.32 16.23
C CYS A 89 -9.64 0.33 15.18
N PHE A 90 -9.29 0.21 13.90
CA PHE A 90 -10.23 0.34 12.79
C PHE A 90 -9.90 -0.64 11.64
N PRO A 91 -9.99 -1.97 11.85
CA PRO A 91 -9.59 -2.97 10.86
C PRO A 91 -10.34 -2.81 9.53
N GLY A 92 -11.67 -2.62 9.59
CA GLY A 92 -12.52 -2.36 8.43
C GLY A 92 -12.03 -1.16 7.62
N CYS A 93 -11.85 -0.04 8.29
CA CYS A 93 -11.46 1.20 7.65
C CYS A 93 -10.02 1.20 7.14
N ALA A 94 -9.09 0.55 7.85
CA ALA A 94 -7.73 0.34 7.38
C ALA A 94 -7.68 -0.45 6.08
N LEU A 95 -8.51 -1.50 5.96
CA LEU A 95 -8.60 -2.32 4.77
C LEU A 95 -9.33 -1.61 3.62
N CYS A 96 -10.41 -0.89 3.91
CA CYS A 96 -11.12 -0.06 2.94
C CYS A 96 -10.21 1.04 2.37
N GLN A 97 -9.45 1.72 3.23
CA GLN A 97 -8.46 2.72 2.81
C GLN A 97 -7.46 2.11 1.82
N LEU A 98 -6.91 0.94 2.16
CA LEU A 98 -5.94 0.23 1.31
C LEU A 98 -6.55 -0.14 -0.05
N LYS A 99 -7.76 -0.72 -0.07
CA LYS A 99 -8.44 -1.09 -1.32
C LYS A 99 -8.75 0.12 -2.20
N ARG A 100 -9.14 1.26 -1.61
CA ARG A 100 -9.39 2.49 -2.35
C ARG A 100 -8.13 3.07 -2.97
N ASP A 101 -7.04 3.10 -2.21
CA ASP A 101 -5.76 3.60 -2.71
C ASP A 101 -5.27 2.73 -3.87
N ILE A 102 -5.38 1.40 -3.76
CA ILE A 102 -5.13 0.45 -4.85
C ILE A 102 -5.99 0.78 -6.08
N ASN A 103 -7.31 0.90 -5.91
CA ASN A 103 -8.22 1.16 -7.02
C ASN A 103 -7.92 2.51 -7.70
N ARG A 104 -7.65 3.58 -6.93
CA ARG A 104 -7.30 4.90 -7.48
C ARG A 104 -5.97 4.85 -8.23
N ARG A 105 -4.94 4.17 -7.71
CA ARG A 105 -3.67 3.99 -8.42
C ARG A 105 -3.81 3.15 -9.69
N LYS A 106 -4.69 2.14 -9.70
CA LYS A 106 -5.02 1.38 -10.91
C LYS A 106 -5.67 2.27 -11.98
N GLN A 107 -6.60 3.14 -11.59
CA GLN A 107 -7.21 4.12 -12.50
C GLN A 107 -6.19 5.12 -13.06
N LEU A 108 -5.19 5.49 -12.27
CA LEU A 108 -4.09 6.36 -12.68
C LEU A 108 -2.99 5.62 -13.47
N GLY A 109 -3.05 4.29 -13.60
CA GLY A 109 -2.03 3.49 -14.29
C GLY A 109 -0.69 3.38 -13.53
N THR A 110 -0.68 3.60 -12.22
CA THR A 110 0.54 3.64 -11.38
C THR A 110 0.61 2.52 -10.33
N PHE A 111 -0.23 1.47 -10.48
CA PHE A 111 -0.34 0.38 -9.52
C PHE A 111 0.60 -0.80 -9.81
#